data_AF-A0A257MDQ7-F1
#
_entry.id   AF-A0A257MDQ7-F1
#
_cell.length_a   1.000
_cell.length_b   1.000
_cell.length_c   1.000
_cell.angle_alpha   90.00
_cell.angle_beta   90.00
_cell.angle_gamma   90.00
#
_symmetry.space_group_name_H-M   'P 1'
#
loop_
_entity.id
_entity.type
_entity.pdbx_description
1 polymer ?
#
loop_
_entity_poly.entity_id
_entity_poly.type
_entity_poly.pdbx_seq_one_letter_code
_entity_poly.pdbx_strand_id
1 'polypeptide(L)'
;MLEIEKIARPLRELLSEREIIARCELLIRTYDIVRSANLSQEEERELKAQVGPRIAPGIFAGIMSKEPVFFNLPVLDTYTQMNGRIFHFLHTQKFSQQDFANASSRFLRSIPFLREMLIVCMKDWLKRFMSDAGYALLAENGAHMSFSAEKRKAEAYAVSSIRSLNIDDYGIEDGADCIILAPSSESLEPFIQFFREKGELAEEKALQIWIMNLEKGTIDPFVGYTTDLDIYNLFDNPRLAEMVRNNWSRGDGQ
;
A
#
# COMPACT_ATOMS: atom_id res chain seq x y z
N MET A 1 4.51 27.13 -10.98
CA MET A 1 4.29 25.88 -10.24
C MET A 1 2.86 25.96 -9.74
N LEU A 2 1.96 25.09 -10.23
CA LEU A 2 0.55 25.14 -9.83
C LEU A 2 0.42 24.38 -8.50
N GLU A 3 0.17 25.10 -7.41
CA GLU A 3 -0.21 24.45 -6.15
C GLU A 3 -1.65 23.96 -6.30
N ILE A 4 -1.84 22.64 -6.35
CA ILE A 4 -3.18 22.07 -6.28
C ILE A 4 -3.61 22.10 -4.83
N GLU A 5 -4.24 23.20 -4.44
CA GLU A 5 -4.72 23.49 -3.09
C GLU A 5 -5.58 22.37 -2.50
N LYS A 6 -6.28 21.60 -3.35
CA LYS A 6 -7.06 20.42 -2.95
C LYS A 6 -6.21 19.35 -2.24
N ILE A 7 -4.91 19.29 -2.53
CA ILE A 7 -3.95 18.36 -1.91
C ILE A 7 -2.99 19.10 -0.96
N ALA A 8 -2.46 20.25 -1.39
CA ALA A 8 -1.46 20.98 -0.64
C ALA A 8 -1.98 21.47 0.72
N ARG A 9 -3.22 21.97 0.80
CA ARG A 9 -3.81 22.46 2.06
C ARG A 9 -4.00 21.34 3.09
N PRO A 10 -4.69 20.21 2.79
CA PRO A 10 -4.83 19.12 3.76
C PRO A 10 -3.49 18.53 4.23
N LEU A 11 -2.49 18.44 3.34
CA LEU A 11 -1.14 17.98 3.73
C LEU A 11 -0.48 18.98 4.68
N ARG A 12 -0.62 20.28 4.43
CA ARG A 12 -0.07 21.32 5.29
C ARG A 12 -0.70 21.29 6.68
N GLU A 13 -2.03 21.15 6.74
CA GLU A 13 -2.78 21.00 7.99
C GLU A 13 -2.28 19.77 8.77
N LEU A 14 -2.22 18.61 8.10
CA LEU A 14 -1.71 17.36 8.70
C LEU A 14 -0.29 17.53 9.28
N LEU A 15 0.61 18.13 8.51
CA LEU A 15 2.01 18.28 8.90
C LEU A 15 2.22 19.37 9.96
N SER A 16 1.33 20.35 10.04
CA SER A 16 1.30 21.33 11.14
C SER A 16 0.79 20.72 12.45
N GLU A 17 -0.17 19.80 12.39
CA GLU A 17 -0.69 19.09 13.57
C GLU A 17 0.26 17.97 14.03
N ARG A 18 1.10 17.46 13.12
CA ARG A 18 1.98 16.31 13.33
C ARG A 18 3.43 16.63 12.95
N GLU A 19 4.07 17.43 13.79
CA GLU A 19 5.51 17.75 13.64
C GLU A 19 6.42 16.51 13.68
N ILE A 20 5.97 15.44 14.34
CA ILE A 20 6.54 14.08 14.26
C ILE A 20 5.42 13.14 13.79
N ILE A 21 5.64 12.46 12.66
CA ILE A 21 4.66 11.58 12.01
C ILE A 21 5.27 10.22 11.64
N ALA A 22 4.51 9.14 11.85
CA ALA A 22 4.94 7.81 11.40
C ALA A 22 4.94 7.75 9.87
N ARG A 23 5.97 7.12 9.27
CA ARG A 23 6.12 7.03 7.81
C ARG A 23 4.89 6.40 7.14
N CYS A 24 4.40 5.29 7.69
CA CYS A 24 3.20 4.63 7.19
C CYS A 24 1.93 5.49 7.35
N GLU A 25 1.82 6.28 8.42
CA GLU A 25 0.70 7.22 8.58
C GLU A 25 0.72 8.31 7.50
N LEU A 26 1.88 8.93 7.26
CA LEU A 26 2.04 9.93 6.22
C LEU A 26 1.68 9.37 4.85
N LEU A 27 2.15 8.15 4.53
CA LEU A 27 1.86 7.49 3.27
C LEU A 27 0.37 7.23 3.07
N ILE A 28 -0.30 6.61 4.04
CA ILE A 28 -1.74 6.29 3.97
C ILE A 28 -2.57 7.57 3.83
N ARG A 29 -2.26 8.61 4.61
CA ARG A 29 -2.96 9.90 4.52
C ARG A 29 -2.72 10.62 3.20
N THR A 30 -1.51 10.52 2.64
CA THR A 30 -1.22 11.07 1.31
C THR A 30 -2.10 10.42 0.25
N TYR A 31 -2.25 9.09 0.29
CA TYR A 31 -3.16 8.37 -0.61
C TYR A 31 -4.61 8.83 -0.45
N ASP A 32 -5.11 8.94 0.78
CA ASP A 32 -6.50 9.35 1.02
C ASP A 32 -6.78 10.81 0.62
N ILE A 33 -5.83 11.71 0.85
CA ILE A 33 -5.93 13.12 0.41
C ILE A 33 -5.99 13.19 -1.12
N VAL A 34 -5.10 12.49 -1.83
CA VAL A 34 -5.10 12.46 -3.31
C VAL A 34 -6.39 11.86 -3.85
N ARG A 35 -6.86 10.77 -3.24
CA ARG A 35 -8.12 10.10 -3.59
C ARG A 35 -9.32 11.03 -3.42
N SER A 36 -9.38 11.76 -2.31
CA SER A 36 -10.48 12.67 -1.97
C SER A 36 -10.43 14.02 -2.70
N ALA A 37 -9.31 14.34 -3.36
CA ALA A 37 -9.12 15.61 -4.05
C ALA A 37 -10.00 15.77 -5.30
N ASN A 38 -10.58 14.69 -5.85
CA ASN A 38 -11.43 14.72 -7.05
C ASN A 38 -10.80 15.57 -8.17
N LEU A 39 -9.57 15.19 -8.55
CA LEU A 39 -8.82 15.88 -9.58
C LEU A 39 -9.53 15.75 -10.93
N SER A 40 -9.61 16.85 -11.66
CA SER A 40 -9.95 16.84 -13.08
C SER A 40 -8.83 16.16 -13.89
N GLN A 41 -9.14 15.75 -15.12
CA GLN A 41 -8.15 15.13 -16.01
C GLN A 41 -6.94 16.03 -16.27
N GLU A 42 -7.14 17.36 -16.33
CA GLU A 42 -6.03 18.30 -16.53
C GLU A 42 -5.16 18.39 -15.26
N GLU A 43 -5.76 18.55 -14.08
CA GLU A 43 -5.02 18.53 -12.80
C GLU A 43 -4.23 17.22 -12.61
N GLU A 44 -4.83 16.08 -12.99
CA GLU A 44 -4.17 14.77 -12.92
C GLU A 44 -2.97 14.69 -13.88
N ARG A 45 -3.12 15.17 -15.12
CA ARG A 45 -2.04 15.20 -16.11
C ARG A 45 -0.88 16.09 -15.65
N GLU A 46 -1.18 17.28 -15.17
CA GLU A 46 -0.17 18.23 -14.68
C GLU A 46 0.58 17.69 -13.48
N LEU A 47 -0.11 17.05 -12.52
CA LEU A 47 0.55 16.41 -11.37
C LEU A 47 1.44 15.27 -11.81
N LYS A 48 0.96 14.40 -12.71
CA LYS A 48 1.77 13.28 -13.21
C LYS A 48 3.06 13.75 -13.88
N ALA A 49 3.03 14.90 -14.55
CA ALA A 49 4.23 15.50 -15.14
C ALA A 49 5.25 15.97 -14.09
N GLN A 50 4.80 16.34 -12.88
CA GLN A 50 5.67 16.82 -11.81
C GLN A 50 6.18 15.71 -10.89
N VAL A 51 5.31 14.76 -10.53
CA VAL A 51 5.59 13.74 -9.49
C VAL A 51 5.77 12.33 -10.05
N GLY A 52 5.64 12.18 -11.37
CA GLY A 52 5.63 10.90 -12.05
C GLY A 52 4.23 10.29 -12.17
N PRO A 53 4.11 9.11 -12.83
CA PRO A 53 2.83 8.54 -13.24
C PRO A 53 1.89 8.17 -12.08
N ARG A 54 2.44 8.04 -10.86
CA ARG A 54 1.72 7.64 -9.65
C ARG A 54 1.73 8.78 -8.66
N ILE A 55 0.62 9.52 -8.62
CA ILE A 55 0.53 10.82 -7.90
C ILE A 55 0.82 10.70 -6.41
N ALA A 56 0.12 9.82 -5.67
CA ALA A 56 0.32 9.69 -4.22
C ALA A 56 1.74 9.22 -3.84
N PRO A 57 2.30 8.17 -4.48
CA PRO A 57 3.72 7.82 -4.32
C PRO A 57 4.69 8.98 -4.60
N GLY A 58 4.48 9.70 -5.70
CA GLY A 58 5.34 10.82 -6.08
C GLY A 58 5.30 11.98 -5.09
N ILE A 59 4.11 12.33 -4.60
CA ILE A 59 3.93 13.35 -3.55
C ILE A 59 4.59 12.92 -2.24
N PHE A 60 4.36 11.67 -1.82
CA PHE A 60 4.98 11.12 -0.62
C PHE A 60 6.51 11.15 -0.71
N ALA A 61 7.07 10.70 -1.85
CA ALA A 61 8.50 10.75 -2.11
C ALA A 61 9.03 12.20 -2.10
N GLY A 62 8.27 13.15 -2.65
CA GLY A 62 8.61 14.57 -2.65
C GLY A 62 8.65 15.21 -1.26
N ILE A 63 7.70 14.89 -0.37
CA ILE A 63 7.73 15.37 1.03
C ILE A 63 8.98 14.88 1.76
N MET A 64 9.40 13.67 1.41
CA MET A 64 10.56 12.98 1.96
C MET A 64 11.89 13.36 1.28
N SER A 65 11.85 14.15 0.21
CA SER A 65 13.01 14.56 -0.57
C SER A 65 13.33 16.04 -0.32
N LYS A 66 14.52 16.46 -0.72
CA LYS A 66 14.94 17.88 -0.66
C LYS A 66 14.25 18.76 -1.71
N GLU A 67 13.42 18.16 -2.57
CA GLU A 67 12.72 18.81 -3.68
C GLU A 67 11.21 18.63 -3.48
N PRO A 68 10.59 19.43 -2.59
CA PRO A 68 9.17 19.28 -2.30
C PRO A 68 8.34 19.64 -3.53
N VAL A 69 7.39 18.77 -3.85
CA VAL A 69 6.43 18.96 -4.97
C VAL A 69 5.61 20.23 -4.80
N PHE A 70 5.29 20.58 -3.55
CA PHE A 70 4.55 21.77 -3.19
C PHE A 70 5.48 22.68 -2.39
N PHE A 71 5.71 23.90 -2.87
CA PHE A 71 6.68 24.85 -2.31
C PHE A 71 6.45 25.14 -0.81
N ASN A 72 5.21 25.05 -0.37
CA ASN A 72 4.82 25.38 1.00
C ASN A 72 4.70 24.18 1.96
N LEU A 73 5.11 22.98 1.56
CA LEU A 73 5.14 21.84 2.48
C LEU A 73 6.48 21.72 3.21
N PRO A 74 6.47 21.32 4.50
CA PRO A 74 7.70 21.04 5.21
C PRO A 74 8.43 19.83 4.58
N VAL A 75 9.75 19.96 4.45
CA VAL A 75 10.63 18.87 3.99
C VAL A 75 10.97 17.98 5.17
N LEU A 76 10.45 16.76 5.18
CA LEU A 76 10.66 15.78 6.24
C LEU A 76 11.79 14.82 5.86
N ASP A 77 13.00 15.32 5.66
CA ASP A 77 14.16 14.51 5.23
C ASP A 77 14.90 13.81 6.39
N THR A 78 14.49 14.08 7.64
CA THR A 78 15.10 13.53 8.85
C THR A 78 14.17 12.52 9.52
N TYR A 79 14.75 11.41 9.98
CA TYR A 79 14.00 10.32 10.59
C TYR A 79 14.68 9.72 11.82
N THR A 80 13.88 9.02 12.62
CA THR A 80 14.34 8.12 13.67
C THR A 80 13.55 6.82 13.64
N GLN A 81 14.09 5.78 14.27
CA GLN A 81 13.39 4.52 14.47
C GLN A 81 13.03 4.34 15.95
N MET A 82 11.79 3.99 16.21
CA MET A 82 11.30 3.72 17.56
C MET A 82 10.26 2.62 17.52
N ASN A 83 10.43 1.59 18.36
CA ASN A 83 9.52 0.44 18.45
C ASN A 83 9.24 -0.22 17.09
N GLY A 84 10.26 -0.33 16.23
CA GLY A 84 10.15 -0.94 14.91
C GLY A 84 9.38 -0.11 13.88
N ARG A 85 9.18 1.20 14.13
CA ARG A 85 8.53 2.15 13.22
C ARG A 85 9.46 3.30 12.86
N ILE A 86 9.31 3.82 11.65
CA ILE A 86 10.04 5.00 11.19
C ILE A 86 9.18 6.24 11.46
N PHE A 87 9.74 7.24 12.13
CA PHE A 87 9.12 8.54 12.36
C PHE A 87 9.92 9.64 11.67
N HIS A 88 9.22 10.51 10.96
CA HIS A 88 9.77 11.66 10.23
C HIS A 88 9.43 12.96 10.93
N PHE A 89 10.34 13.93 10.84
CA PHE A 89 10.22 15.24 11.47
C PHE A 89 11.13 16.27 10.78
N LEU A 90 10.89 17.55 11.05
CA LEU A 90 11.71 18.65 10.52
C LEU A 90 13.09 18.68 11.17
N HIS A 91 14.16 18.66 10.37
CA HIS A 91 15.55 18.73 10.86
C HIS A 91 15.83 19.96 11.73
N THR A 92 15.20 21.09 11.42
CA THR A 92 15.44 22.38 12.06
C THR A 92 14.80 22.51 13.44
N GLN A 93 13.93 21.57 13.83
CA GLN A 93 13.25 21.55 15.12
C GLN A 93 13.97 20.60 16.09
N LYS A 94 14.01 21.00 17.36
CA LYS A 94 14.55 20.15 18.44
C LYS A 94 13.42 19.48 19.18
N PHE A 95 13.42 18.15 19.19
CA PHE A 95 12.42 17.34 19.89
C PHE A 95 13.04 16.61 21.08
N SER A 96 12.27 16.55 22.17
CA SER A 96 12.58 15.78 23.35
C SER A 96 12.12 14.32 23.21
N GLN A 97 12.58 13.44 24.10
CA GLN A 97 12.07 12.06 24.16
C GLN A 97 10.55 12.01 24.42
N GLN A 98 10.01 12.97 25.18
CA GLN A 98 8.58 13.06 25.45
C GLN A 98 7.78 13.37 24.18
N ASP A 99 8.32 14.18 23.27
CA ASP A 99 7.65 14.49 21.99
C ASP A 99 7.52 13.26 21.11
N PHE A 100 8.57 12.44 21.02
CA PHE A 100 8.50 11.14 20.34
C PHE A 100 7.52 10.18 21.02
N ALA A 101 7.50 10.10 22.36
CA ALA A 101 6.54 9.28 23.09
C ALA A 101 5.09 9.72 22.84
N ASN A 102 4.84 11.03 22.78
CA ASN A 102 3.54 11.60 22.44
C ASN A 102 3.14 11.28 20.99
N ALA A 103 4.06 11.41 20.05
CA ALA A 103 3.84 11.09 18.63
C ALA A 103 3.52 9.61 18.43
N SER A 104 4.25 8.70 19.11
CA SER A 104 3.98 7.27 19.12
C SER A 104 2.59 6.96 19.69
N SER A 105 2.25 7.55 20.84
CA SER A 105 0.94 7.35 21.47
C SER A 105 -0.21 7.87 20.61
N ARG A 106 0.01 8.95 19.85
CA ARG A 106 -0.96 9.50 18.88
C ARG A 106 -1.09 8.60 17.65
N PHE A 107 0.02 8.08 17.13
CA PHE A 107 0.03 7.11 16.03
C PHE A 107 -0.73 5.84 16.41
N LEU A 108 -0.44 5.24 17.58
CA LEU A 108 -1.13 4.04 18.07
C LEU A 108 -2.65 4.24 18.15
N ARG A 109 -3.10 5.40 18.64
CA ARG A 109 -4.53 5.78 18.66
C ARG A 109 -5.13 5.94 17.26
N SER A 110 -4.31 6.28 16.26
CA SER A 110 -4.76 6.45 14.88
C SER A 110 -4.83 5.13 14.10
N ILE A 111 -4.21 4.04 14.59
CA ILE A 111 -4.12 2.75 13.86
C ILE A 111 -5.47 2.21 13.37
N PRO A 112 -6.55 2.15 14.18
CA PRO A 112 -7.83 1.60 13.70
C PRO A 112 -8.34 2.33 12.46
N PHE A 113 -8.33 3.66 12.50
CA PHE A 113 -8.75 4.51 11.38
C PHE A 113 -7.80 4.39 10.17
N LEU A 114 -6.49 4.32 10.40
CA LEU A 114 -5.51 4.13 9.33
C LEU A 114 -5.68 2.78 8.63
N ARG A 115 -6.11 1.72 9.33
CA ARG A 115 -6.38 0.42 8.72
C ARG A 115 -7.58 0.45 7.78
N GLU A 116 -8.66 1.11 8.19
CA GLU A 116 -9.84 1.30 7.34
C GLU A 116 -9.50 2.11 6.10
N MET A 117 -8.80 3.24 6.28
CA MET A 117 -8.32 4.09 5.19
C MET A 117 -7.40 3.33 4.23
N LEU A 118 -6.48 2.52 4.76
CA LEU A 118 -5.58 1.70 3.97
C LEU A 118 -6.34 0.72 3.08
N ILE A 119 -7.34 0.02 3.61
CA ILE A 119 -8.17 -0.91 2.83
C ILE A 119 -8.84 -0.16 1.68
N VAL A 120 -9.45 1.00 1.94
CA VAL A 120 -10.09 1.82 0.88
C VAL A 120 -9.09 2.20 -0.21
N CYS A 121 -7.91 2.70 0.17
CA CYS A 121 -6.86 3.08 -0.78
C CYS A 121 -6.37 1.89 -1.64
N MET A 122 -6.20 0.72 -1.02
CA MET A 122 -5.79 -0.49 -1.73
C MET A 122 -6.85 -0.98 -2.71
N LYS A 123 -8.13 -0.93 -2.31
CA LYS A 123 -9.25 -1.31 -3.18
C LYS A 123 -9.36 -0.42 -4.41
N ASP A 124 -9.24 0.90 -4.23
CA ASP A 124 -9.28 1.84 -5.35
C ASP A 124 -8.13 1.63 -6.33
N TRP A 125 -6.95 1.25 -5.82
CA TRP A 125 -5.84 0.88 -6.68
C TRP A 125 -6.05 -0.46 -7.40
N LEU A 126 -6.55 -1.47 -6.68
CA LEU A 126 -6.84 -2.77 -7.28
C LEU A 126 -7.90 -2.67 -8.37
N LYS A 127 -8.94 -1.86 -8.18
CA LYS A 127 -9.98 -1.61 -9.19
C LYS A 127 -9.37 -1.09 -10.50
N ARG A 128 -8.40 -0.16 -10.41
CA ARG A 128 -7.67 0.34 -11.60
C ARG A 128 -6.80 -0.74 -12.22
N PHE A 129 -6.02 -1.44 -11.41
CA PHE A 129 -5.16 -2.54 -11.85
C PHE A 129 -5.95 -3.63 -12.58
N MET A 130 -7.08 -4.06 -12.03
CA MET A 130 -7.96 -5.08 -12.64
C MET A 130 -8.63 -4.53 -13.91
N SER A 131 -9.05 -3.26 -13.91
CA SER A 131 -9.59 -2.62 -15.12
C SER A 131 -8.57 -2.56 -16.25
N ASP A 132 -7.31 -2.25 -15.94
CA ASP A 132 -6.21 -2.25 -16.91
C ASP A 132 -5.93 -3.67 -17.45
N ALA A 133 -6.21 -4.71 -16.64
CA ALA A 133 -6.16 -6.11 -17.04
C ALA A 133 -7.42 -6.57 -17.83
N GLY A 134 -8.38 -5.67 -18.10
CA GLY A 134 -9.60 -5.99 -18.84
C GLY A 134 -10.75 -6.55 -18.00
N TYR A 135 -10.66 -6.49 -16.67
CA TYR A 135 -11.73 -6.93 -15.77
C TYR A 135 -12.68 -5.80 -15.41
N ALA A 136 -13.99 -6.09 -15.41
CA ALA A 136 -15.02 -5.21 -14.87
C ALA A 136 -15.32 -5.57 -13.41
N LEU A 137 -15.52 -4.55 -12.56
CA LEU A 137 -16.03 -4.74 -11.19
C LEU A 137 -17.52 -5.09 -11.23
N LEU A 138 -17.89 -6.21 -10.62
CA LEU A 138 -19.27 -6.68 -10.50
C LEU A 138 -19.91 -6.31 -9.17
N ALA A 139 -19.17 -6.47 -8.08
CA ALA A 139 -19.66 -6.22 -6.73
C ALA A 139 -18.52 -5.76 -5.81
N GLU A 140 -18.88 -4.97 -4.80
CA GLU A 140 -17.97 -4.51 -3.76
C GLU A 140 -18.71 -4.54 -2.42
N ASN A 141 -18.23 -5.35 -1.46
CA ASN A 141 -18.82 -5.44 -0.12
C ASN A 141 -17.72 -5.47 0.95
N GLY A 142 -17.66 -4.43 1.79
CA GLY A 142 -16.63 -4.33 2.83
C GLY A 142 -15.22 -4.37 2.24
N ALA A 143 -14.44 -5.41 2.55
CA ALA A 143 -13.09 -5.62 2.02
C ALA A 143 -13.04 -6.46 0.73
N HIS A 144 -14.17 -7.03 0.33
CA HIS A 144 -14.31 -7.97 -0.78
C HIS A 144 -14.74 -7.24 -2.06
N MET A 145 -14.21 -7.68 -3.21
CA MET A 145 -14.54 -7.22 -4.55
C MET A 145 -14.60 -8.42 -5.50
N SER A 146 -15.65 -8.46 -6.32
CA SER A 146 -15.82 -9.46 -7.37
C SER A 146 -15.59 -8.84 -8.73
N PHE A 147 -14.77 -9.48 -9.56
CA PHE A 147 -14.40 -9.02 -10.89
C PHE A 147 -14.73 -10.07 -11.95
N SER A 148 -15.00 -9.62 -13.18
CA SER A 148 -15.19 -10.51 -14.32
C SER A 148 -14.53 -9.97 -15.60
N ALA A 149 -13.95 -10.89 -16.36
CA ALA A 149 -13.59 -10.72 -17.77
C ALA A 149 -14.29 -11.84 -18.58
N GLU A 150 -14.24 -11.81 -19.92
CA GLU A 150 -15.07 -12.65 -20.80
C GLU A 150 -15.29 -14.11 -20.33
N LYS A 151 -14.21 -14.79 -19.92
CA LYS A 151 -14.24 -16.19 -19.46
C LYS A 151 -13.58 -16.40 -18.11
N ARG A 152 -13.35 -15.32 -17.35
CA ARG A 152 -12.62 -15.36 -16.08
C ARG A 152 -13.38 -14.59 -15.01
N LYS A 153 -13.29 -15.09 -13.79
CA LYS A 153 -13.79 -14.41 -12.59
C LYS A 153 -12.65 -14.31 -11.59
N ALA A 154 -12.67 -13.26 -10.79
CA ALA A 154 -11.71 -13.09 -9.71
C ALA A 154 -12.41 -12.51 -8.49
N GLU A 155 -12.21 -13.15 -7.35
CA GLU A 155 -12.67 -12.71 -6.04
C GLU A 155 -11.48 -12.16 -5.27
N ALA A 156 -11.50 -10.87 -4.96
CA ALA A 156 -10.39 -10.18 -4.32
C ALA A 156 -10.75 -9.68 -2.92
N TYR A 157 -9.83 -9.87 -1.98
CA TYR A 157 -9.98 -9.47 -0.58
C TYR A 157 -8.82 -8.59 -0.13
N ALA A 158 -9.11 -7.37 0.32
CA ALA A 158 -8.10 -6.46 0.86
C ALA A 158 -7.92 -6.64 2.37
N VAL A 159 -6.70 -6.92 2.82
CA VAL A 159 -6.36 -7.04 4.24
C VAL A 159 -5.41 -5.93 4.67
N SER A 160 -5.49 -5.50 5.93
CA SER A 160 -4.63 -4.41 6.44
C SER A 160 -3.22 -4.84 6.83
N SER A 161 -2.95 -6.15 6.89
CA SER A 161 -1.65 -6.72 7.23
C SER A 161 -1.60 -8.21 6.90
N ILE A 162 -0.43 -8.68 6.47
CA ILE A 162 -0.18 -10.13 6.31
C ILE A 162 -0.24 -10.88 7.65
N ARG A 163 0.08 -10.22 8.78
CA ARG A 163 0.05 -10.86 10.11
C ARG A 163 -1.35 -11.25 10.57
N SER A 164 -2.36 -10.54 10.10
CA SER A 164 -3.76 -10.81 10.45
C SER A 164 -4.45 -11.74 9.46
N LEU A 165 -3.71 -12.25 8.46
CA LEU A 165 -4.30 -13.08 7.43
C LEU A 165 -4.54 -14.49 7.96
N ASN A 166 -5.80 -14.88 8.07
CA ASN A 166 -6.20 -16.26 8.29
C ASN A 166 -6.65 -16.88 6.96
N ILE A 167 -5.82 -17.73 6.36
CA ILE A 167 -6.10 -18.34 5.04
C ILE A 167 -7.29 -19.31 5.05
N ASP A 168 -7.80 -19.68 6.22
CA ASP A 168 -8.99 -20.54 6.35
C ASP A 168 -10.30 -19.77 6.14
N ASP A 169 -10.26 -18.43 6.20
CA ASP A 169 -11.43 -17.58 5.97
C ASP A 169 -11.73 -17.38 4.47
N TYR A 170 -10.84 -17.86 3.59
CA TYR A 170 -10.93 -17.68 2.14
C TYR A 170 -11.07 -19.03 1.44
N GLY A 171 -11.98 -19.07 0.47
CA GLY A 171 -12.23 -20.23 -0.37
C GLY A 171 -12.27 -19.82 -1.83
N ILE A 172 -12.02 -20.79 -2.69
CA ILE A 172 -12.19 -20.64 -4.14
C ILE A 172 -13.63 -21.01 -4.48
N GLU A 173 -14.38 -20.06 -5.05
CA GLU A 173 -15.61 -20.39 -5.76
C GLU A 173 -15.25 -21.03 -7.12
N ASP A 174 -16.00 -22.05 -7.53
CA ASP A 174 -15.72 -22.80 -8.77
C ASP A 174 -15.53 -21.85 -9.98
N GLY A 175 -14.33 -21.87 -10.54
CA GLY A 175 -13.95 -21.10 -11.73
C GLY A 175 -13.56 -19.64 -11.49
N ALA A 176 -13.38 -19.20 -10.24
CA ALA A 176 -12.86 -17.87 -9.92
C ALA A 176 -11.46 -17.92 -9.28
N ASP A 177 -10.57 -17.02 -9.68
CA ASP A 177 -9.30 -16.81 -8.98
C ASP A 177 -9.54 -16.15 -7.61
N CYS A 178 -8.92 -16.66 -6.54
CA CYS A 178 -9.01 -16.05 -5.22
C CYS A 178 -7.76 -15.24 -4.92
N ILE A 179 -7.92 -13.91 -4.86
CA ILE A 179 -6.83 -12.94 -4.68
C ILE A 179 -6.93 -12.30 -3.30
N ILE A 180 -5.83 -12.29 -2.56
CA ILE A 180 -5.73 -11.61 -1.27
C ILE A 180 -4.69 -10.50 -1.43
N LEU A 181 -5.12 -9.25 -1.34
CA LEU A 181 -4.25 -8.09 -1.44
C LEU A 181 -3.83 -7.63 -0.04
N ALA A 182 -2.53 -7.68 0.24
CA ALA A 182 -1.94 -7.17 1.48
C ALA A 182 -0.99 -5.99 1.19
N PRO A 183 -0.85 -5.01 2.10
CA PRO A 183 0.11 -3.92 1.95
C PRO A 183 1.53 -4.40 2.23
N SER A 184 2.53 -3.76 1.63
CA SER A 184 3.92 -3.90 2.07
C SER A 184 4.12 -3.39 3.50
N SER A 185 5.24 -3.77 4.13
CA SER A 185 5.60 -3.39 5.50
C SER A 185 7.03 -2.86 5.55
N GLU A 186 7.34 -2.05 6.55
CA GLU A 186 8.69 -1.53 6.84
C GLU A 186 9.69 -2.64 7.21
N SER A 187 9.19 -3.84 7.54
CA SER A 187 9.98 -5.03 7.85
C SER A 187 9.51 -6.23 7.02
N LEU A 188 10.47 -7.06 6.59
CA LEU A 188 10.24 -8.31 5.88
C LEU A 188 9.79 -9.45 6.80
N GLU A 189 10.11 -9.37 8.09
CA GLU A 189 9.84 -10.43 9.08
C GLU A 189 8.40 -10.97 9.04
N PRO A 190 7.34 -10.14 8.98
CA PRO A 190 5.96 -10.63 8.89
C PRO A 190 5.71 -11.53 7.68
N PHE A 191 6.34 -11.24 6.54
CA PHE A 191 6.16 -11.98 5.31
C PHE A 191 6.94 -13.29 5.31
N ILE A 192 8.18 -13.26 5.82
CA ILE A 192 9.00 -14.47 5.99
C ILE A 192 8.28 -15.44 6.93
N GLN A 193 7.80 -14.93 8.07
CA GLN A 193 7.06 -15.73 9.04
C GLN A 193 5.80 -16.34 8.41
N PHE A 194 4.97 -15.51 7.77
CA PHE A 194 3.76 -16.00 7.08
C PHE A 194 4.09 -17.08 6.04
N PHE A 195 5.10 -16.86 5.19
CA PHE A 195 5.45 -17.81 4.13
C PHE A 195 5.89 -19.16 4.70
N ARG A 196 6.72 -19.16 5.75
CA ARG A 196 7.17 -20.39 6.42
C ARG A 196 6.03 -21.15 7.09
N GLU A 197 5.08 -20.44 7.69
CA GLU A 197 3.99 -21.07 8.45
C GLU A 197 2.80 -21.48 7.57
N LYS A 198 2.53 -20.75 6.48
CA LYS A 198 1.27 -20.81 5.72
C LYS A 198 1.45 -20.77 4.19
N GLY A 199 2.66 -20.58 3.67
CA GLY A 199 2.90 -20.42 2.23
C GLY A 199 2.47 -21.64 1.42
N GLU A 200 2.94 -22.83 1.81
CA GLU A 200 2.60 -24.09 1.13
C GLU A 200 1.08 -24.35 1.17
N LEU A 201 0.46 -24.23 2.35
CA LEU A 201 -0.99 -24.42 2.49
C LEU A 201 -1.81 -23.39 1.68
N ALA A 202 -1.34 -22.16 1.55
CA ALA A 202 -1.98 -21.16 0.69
C ALA A 202 -1.88 -21.54 -0.80
N GLU A 203 -0.74 -22.06 -1.25
CA GLU A 203 -0.57 -22.57 -2.62
C GLU A 203 -1.44 -23.82 -2.89
N GLU A 204 -1.51 -24.77 -1.94
CA GLU A 204 -2.38 -25.95 -2.03
C GLU A 204 -3.87 -25.57 -2.14
N LYS A 205 -4.27 -24.50 -1.45
CA LYS A 205 -5.60 -23.89 -1.56
C LYS A 205 -5.78 -23.04 -2.82
N ALA A 206 -4.77 -22.96 -3.69
CA ALA A 206 -4.71 -22.12 -4.88
C ALA A 206 -5.04 -20.63 -4.62
N LEU A 207 -4.71 -20.14 -3.41
CA LEU A 207 -4.83 -18.73 -3.07
C LEU A 207 -3.69 -17.94 -3.72
N GLN A 208 -4.01 -16.76 -4.23
CA GLN A 208 -3.01 -15.81 -4.74
C GLN A 208 -2.88 -14.63 -3.78
N ILE A 209 -1.77 -14.54 -3.06
CA ILE A 209 -1.51 -13.42 -2.16
C ILE A 209 -0.63 -12.41 -2.88
N TRP A 210 -1.15 -11.21 -3.09
CA TRP A 210 -0.46 -10.12 -3.76
C TRP A 210 -0.10 -9.02 -2.77
N ILE A 211 1.03 -8.37 -2.99
CA ILE A 211 1.53 -7.29 -2.14
C ILE A 211 1.42 -5.98 -2.89
N MET A 212 0.70 -5.03 -2.30
CA MET A 212 0.69 -3.65 -2.76
C MET A 212 1.83 -2.87 -2.09
N ASN A 213 2.81 -2.44 -2.89
CA ASN A 213 3.79 -1.48 -2.42
C ASN A 213 3.24 -0.06 -2.57
N LEU A 214 2.75 0.52 -1.48
CA LEU A 214 2.20 1.88 -1.48
C LEU A 214 3.26 2.95 -1.76
N GLU A 215 4.52 2.74 -1.38
CA GLU A 215 5.57 3.74 -1.65
C GLU A 215 5.91 3.82 -3.13
N LYS A 216 5.78 2.70 -3.84
CA LYS A 216 5.99 2.65 -5.30
C LYS A 216 4.68 2.77 -6.09
N GLY A 217 3.53 2.48 -5.48
CA GLY A 217 2.26 2.25 -6.14
C GLY A 217 2.25 1.04 -7.09
N THR A 218 2.87 -0.06 -6.68
CA THR A 218 2.91 -1.34 -7.44
C THR A 218 2.10 -2.42 -6.75
N ILE A 219 1.74 -3.46 -7.51
CA ILE A 219 1.21 -4.73 -6.99
C ILE A 219 2.10 -5.83 -7.56
N ASP A 220 2.46 -6.79 -6.72
CA ASP A 220 3.33 -7.91 -7.08
C ASP A 220 2.86 -9.22 -6.42
N PRO A 221 3.00 -10.38 -7.08
CA PRO A 221 2.62 -11.66 -6.49
C PRO A 221 3.61 -12.05 -5.39
N PHE A 222 3.11 -12.51 -4.25
CA PHE A 222 3.92 -12.99 -3.12
C PHE A 222 3.76 -14.48 -2.87
N VAL A 223 2.53 -14.99 -2.90
CA VAL A 223 2.23 -16.44 -2.88
C VAL A 223 1.27 -16.77 -4.00
N GLY A 224 1.48 -17.92 -4.64
CA GLY A 224 0.71 -18.32 -5.80
C GLY A 224 1.06 -17.54 -7.06
N TYR A 225 0.48 -17.96 -8.18
CA TYR A 225 0.71 -17.37 -9.49
C TYR A 225 -0.60 -17.29 -10.26
N THR A 226 -0.74 -16.26 -11.09
CA THR A 226 -1.83 -16.19 -12.06
C THR A 226 -1.43 -16.89 -13.36
N THR A 227 -2.40 -17.51 -14.03
CA THR A 227 -2.25 -17.97 -15.42
C THR A 227 -2.78 -16.93 -16.42
N ASP A 228 -3.31 -15.81 -15.91
CA ASP A 228 -3.76 -14.69 -16.72
C ASP A 228 -2.56 -13.81 -17.12
N LEU A 229 -2.25 -13.78 -18.41
CA LEU A 229 -1.17 -12.97 -18.96
C LEU A 229 -1.47 -11.46 -18.89
N ASP A 230 -2.73 -11.04 -18.92
CA ASP A 230 -3.10 -9.63 -18.85
C ASP A 230 -2.81 -9.09 -17.45
N ILE A 231 -3.12 -9.87 -16.41
CA ILE A 231 -2.72 -9.59 -15.01
C ILE A 231 -1.19 -9.69 -14.86
N TYR A 232 -0.58 -10.76 -15.37
CA TYR A 232 0.86 -11.00 -15.22
C TYR A 232 1.72 -9.84 -15.74
N ASN A 233 1.34 -9.26 -16.88
CA ASN A 233 2.07 -8.18 -17.53
C ASN A 233 1.96 -6.82 -16.79
N LEU A 234 1.02 -6.69 -15.84
CA LEU A 234 0.85 -5.46 -15.06
C LEU A 234 1.61 -5.47 -13.73
N PHE A 235 2.07 -6.63 -13.26
CA PHE A 235 2.92 -6.70 -12.08
C PHE A 235 4.27 -5.99 -12.33
N ASP A 236 4.81 -5.33 -11.30
CA ASP A 236 6.11 -4.65 -11.39
C ASP A 236 7.27 -5.65 -11.42
N ASN A 237 7.13 -6.72 -10.64
CA ASN A 237 7.97 -7.89 -10.58
C ASN A 237 7.11 -9.16 -10.52
N PRO A 238 6.66 -9.68 -11.68
CA PRO A 238 5.84 -10.90 -11.73
C PRO A 238 6.55 -12.16 -11.22
N ARG A 239 7.88 -12.13 -11.05
CA ARG A 239 8.68 -13.25 -10.53
C ARG A 239 8.85 -13.23 -9.01
N LEU A 240 8.26 -12.26 -8.30
CA LEU A 240 8.47 -12.10 -6.87
C LEU A 240 8.07 -13.37 -6.07
N ALA A 241 6.92 -13.97 -6.37
CA ALA A 241 6.49 -15.21 -5.73
C ALA A 241 7.48 -16.37 -5.96
N GLU A 242 8.06 -16.48 -7.16
CA GLU A 242 9.07 -17.49 -7.49
C GLU A 242 10.35 -17.26 -6.67
N MET A 243 10.80 -16.01 -6.60
CA MET A 243 11.96 -15.62 -5.79
C MET A 243 11.73 -15.92 -4.31
N VAL A 244 10.55 -15.62 -3.77
CA VAL A 244 10.18 -15.91 -2.38
C VAL A 244 10.22 -17.41 -2.12
N ARG A 245 9.55 -18.20 -2.96
CA ARG A 245 9.55 -19.66 -2.85
C ARG A 245 10.97 -20.24 -2.88
N ASN A 246 11.83 -19.79 -3.78
CA ASN A 246 13.19 -20.33 -3.89
C ASN A 246 14.09 -19.96 -2.69
N ASN A 247 13.89 -18.78 -2.09
CA ASN A 247 14.77 -18.26 -1.04
C ASN A 247 14.28 -18.55 0.38
N TRP A 248 12.96 -18.64 0.61
CA TRP A 248 12.39 -18.70 1.97
C TRP A 248 11.88 -20.08 2.36
N SER A 249 11.77 -21.01 1.40
CA SER A 249 11.46 -22.43 1.66
C SER A 249 12.62 -23.21 2.29
N ARG A 250 13.84 -22.63 2.32
CA ARG A 250 15.02 -23.25 2.93
C ARG A 250 15.37 -22.54 4.24
N GLY A 251 14.74 -23.00 5.32
CA GLY A 251 14.97 -22.54 6.69
C GLY A 251 15.25 -23.64 7.71
N ASP A 252 15.15 -24.93 7.33
CA ASP A 252 15.45 -26.06 8.21
C ASP A 252 16.40 -27.03 7.48
N GLY A 253 17.70 -26.94 7.78
CA GLY A 253 18.68 -27.83 7.17
C GLY A 253 20.13 -27.36 7.21
N GLN A 254 20.62 -26.92 8.37
CA GLN A 254 21.97 -27.20 8.88
C GLN A 254 22.01 -27.03 10.39
#